data_AF-A0AAD3MJT6-F1
#
_entry.id   AF-A0AAD3MJT6-F1
#
_cell.length_a   1.000
_cell.length_b   1.000
_cell.length_c   1.000
_cell.angle_alpha   90.00
_cell.angle_beta   90.00
_cell.angle_gamma   90.00
#
_symmetry.space_group_name_H-M   'P 1'
#
loop_
_entity.id
_entity.type
_entity.pdbx_description
1 polymer ?
#
loop_
_entity_poly.entity_id
_entity_poly.type
_entity_poly.pdbx_seq_one_letter_code
_entity_poly.pdbx_strand_id
1 'polypeptide(L)'
;MQTNLISLWTTRFLCLKNIRTFLAACSETFGMKKSELFEAFDLFDVRDFGKVMDTLSKLSHTVIAQQTGIRPFPTEESVEDEDIYNHLEDLIDENEVEDEEDLYDCVYDDEDGGEIYEDLMKTEAIPPPAFHKQAETDIRSCCLTEIKQTEEKYTETLESIEKHFMTPLTMFLSTVEMERVFVNIPDLVKVHKSLLLEIQDSVHHRSAQNLHQIFITFKERLLIYGKYCSHVETAIATLDNISKDREDVRMKLEECSKRANYGKFTLRDLLVVPMQRVLKYHLLLQELVKHTHDATDKSNLRMALDAMK
;
A
#
# COMPACT_ATOMS: atom_id res chain seq x y z
N MET A 1 -10.20 30.73 12.80
CA MET A 1 -9.03 31.57 12.43
C MET A 1 -7.71 30.94 12.86
N GLN A 2 -7.56 30.47 14.10
CA GLN A 2 -6.31 29.87 14.59
C GLN A 2 -6.03 28.44 14.06
N THR A 3 -7.08 27.69 13.69
CA THR A 3 -6.98 26.32 13.13
C THR A 3 -6.50 26.27 11.68
N ASN A 4 -6.93 27.21 10.83
CA ASN A 4 -6.46 27.30 9.43
C ASN A 4 -4.98 27.73 9.33
N LEU A 5 -4.50 28.54 10.27
CA LEU A 5 -3.08 28.90 10.32
C LEU A 5 -2.22 27.69 10.67
N ILE A 6 -2.68 26.80 11.56
CA ILE A 6 -1.91 25.60 11.92
C ILE A 6 -1.87 24.61 10.75
N SER A 7 -2.97 24.38 10.03
CA SER A 7 -2.97 23.49 8.85
C SER A 7 -2.08 24.02 7.72
N LEU A 8 -2.18 25.31 7.36
CA LEU A 8 -1.28 25.94 6.38
C LEU A 8 0.18 25.91 6.81
N TRP A 9 0.47 26.12 8.09
CA TRP A 9 1.84 26.02 8.63
C TRP A 9 2.38 24.59 8.61
N THR A 10 1.54 23.59 8.91
CA THR A 10 1.91 22.17 8.87
C THR A 10 2.18 21.71 7.44
N THR A 11 1.36 22.11 6.47
CA THR A 11 1.56 21.81 5.05
C THR A 11 2.84 22.48 4.53
N ARG A 12 3.06 23.76 4.82
CA ARG A 12 4.30 24.49 4.44
C ARG A 12 5.57 23.83 4.98
N PHE A 13 5.55 23.40 6.24
CA PHE A 13 6.70 22.71 6.84
C PHE A 13 6.98 21.37 6.14
N LEU A 14 5.93 20.62 5.80
CA LEU A 14 6.05 19.34 5.12
C LEU A 14 6.57 19.52 3.67
N CYS A 15 6.04 20.49 2.92
CA CYS A 15 6.52 20.82 1.58
C CYS A 15 8.01 21.20 1.58
N LEU A 16 8.43 22.10 2.48
CA LEU A 16 9.84 22.48 2.61
C LEU A 16 10.73 21.32 3.05
N LYS A 17 10.20 20.41 3.88
CA LYS A 17 10.91 19.18 4.25
C LYS A 17 11.08 18.26 3.04
N ASN A 18 10.02 18.03 2.26
CA ASN A 18 10.07 17.18 1.06
C ASN A 18 11.04 17.72 0.01
N ILE A 19 11.00 19.04 -0.27
CA ILE A 19 11.94 19.69 -1.19
C ILE A 19 13.38 19.51 -0.72
N ARG A 20 13.64 19.70 0.58
CA ARG A 20 15.00 19.50 1.14
C ARG A 20 15.45 18.04 1.08
N THR A 21 14.55 17.09 1.31
CA THR A 21 14.85 15.65 1.16
C THR A 21 15.23 15.33 -0.28
N PHE A 22 14.48 15.84 -1.26
CA PHE A 22 14.80 15.71 -2.67
C PHE A 22 16.20 16.26 -3.00
N LEU A 23 16.48 17.50 -2.58
CA LEU A 23 17.79 18.14 -2.80
C LEU A 23 18.95 17.37 -2.13
N ALA A 24 18.72 16.80 -0.94
CA ALA A 24 19.70 15.95 -0.28
C ALA A 24 19.97 14.68 -1.10
N ALA A 25 18.94 14.01 -1.60
CA ALA A 25 19.08 12.83 -2.46
C ALA A 25 19.81 13.15 -3.78
N CYS A 26 19.54 14.29 -4.40
CA CYS A 26 20.28 14.74 -5.59
C CYS A 26 21.80 14.84 -5.34
N SER A 27 22.20 15.27 -4.15
CA SER A 27 23.62 15.37 -3.80
C SER A 27 24.22 14.03 -3.34
N GLU A 28 23.54 13.32 -2.43
CA GLU A 28 24.05 12.12 -1.78
C GLU A 28 24.00 10.89 -2.68
N THR A 29 22.94 10.74 -3.48
CA THR A 29 22.72 9.58 -4.35
C THR A 29 23.15 9.89 -5.78
N PHE A 30 22.73 11.03 -6.34
CA PHE A 30 23.00 11.38 -7.74
C PHE A 30 24.31 12.15 -7.95
N GLY A 31 25.04 12.47 -6.88
CA GLY A 31 26.37 13.08 -6.94
C GLY A 31 26.39 14.52 -7.47
N MET A 32 25.24 15.20 -7.47
CA MET A 32 25.14 16.58 -7.94
C MET A 32 25.82 17.55 -6.98
N LYS A 33 26.49 18.57 -7.51
CA LYS A 33 27.16 19.61 -6.74
C LYS A 33 26.14 20.60 -6.19
N LYS A 34 26.46 21.22 -5.06
CA LYS A 34 25.61 22.28 -4.48
C LYS A 34 25.33 23.45 -5.43
N SER A 35 26.27 23.78 -6.33
CA SER A 35 26.10 24.82 -7.35
C SER A 35 25.11 24.45 -8.46
N GLU A 36 24.72 23.18 -8.55
CA GLU A 36 23.81 22.63 -9.56
C GLU A 36 22.38 22.49 -9.00
N LEU A 37 22.17 22.84 -7.73
CA LEU A 37 20.91 22.68 -7.01
C LEU A 37 20.24 24.04 -6.76
N PHE A 38 18.91 24.05 -6.81
CA PHE A 38 18.09 25.16 -6.33
C PHE A 38 17.98 25.16 -4.80
N GLU A 39 17.60 26.30 -4.21
CA GLU A 39 17.28 26.44 -2.80
C GLU A 39 15.79 26.16 -2.55
N ALA A 40 15.42 25.64 -1.38
CA ALA A 40 14.04 25.21 -1.13
C ALA A 40 12.97 26.29 -1.40
N PHE A 41 13.30 27.57 -1.24
CA PHE A 41 12.39 28.69 -1.52
C PHE A 41 12.33 29.07 -3.00
N ASP A 42 13.31 28.70 -3.82
CA ASP A 42 13.31 28.92 -5.28
C ASP A 42 12.11 28.21 -5.92
N LEU A 43 11.74 27.04 -5.38
CA LEU A 43 10.55 26.29 -5.77
C LEU A 43 9.32 26.64 -4.91
N PHE A 44 9.46 26.65 -3.57
CA PHE A 44 8.30 26.77 -2.68
C PHE A 44 7.60 28.13 -2.79
N ASP A 45 8.36 29.23 -2.92
CA ASP A 45 7.81 30.58 -3.15
C ASP A 45 7.96 30.97 -4.64
N VAL A 46 8.32 30.04 -5.53
CA VAL A 46 8.57 30.24 -6.98
C VAL A 46 9.49 31.42 -7.32
N ARG A 47 10.53 31.64 -6.51
CA ARG A 47 11.45 32.79 -6.68
C ARG A 47 12.37 32.66 -7.90
N ASP A 48 12.71 31.43 -8.27
CA ASP A 48 13.65 31.14 -9.35
C ASP A 48 13.32 29.76 -9.93
N PHE A 49 12.23 29.70 -10.70
CA PHE A 49 11.79 28.46 -11.32
C PHE A 49 12.72 28.00 -12.44
N GLY A 50 13.42 28.94 -13.10
CA GLY A 50 14.46 28.62 -14.08
C GLY A 50 15.55 27.73 -13.49
N LYS A 51 16.06 28.09 -12.30
CA LYS A 51 17.04 27.28 -11.57
C LYS A 51 16.52 25.92 -11.12
N VAL A 52 15.21 25.79 -10.84
CA VAL A 52 14.57 24.49 -10.59
C VAL A 52 14.64 23.62 -11.85
N MET A 53 14.27 24.17 -13.01
CA MET A 53 14.32 23.47 -14.29
C MET A 53 15.75 23.06 -14.67
N ASP A 54 16.73 23.94 -14.46
CA ASP A 54 18.16 23.64 -14.64
C ASP A 54 18.63 22.47 -13.77
N THR A 55 18.17 22.43 -12.52
CA THR A 55 18.50 21.34 -11.60
C THR A 55 17.95 20.02 -12.12
N LEU A 56 16.70 19.99 -12.59
CA LEU A 56 16.09 18.79 -13.16
C LEU A 56 16.76 18.38 -14.48
N SER A 57 17.15 19.34 -15.31
CA SER A 57 17.92 19.08 -16.53
C SER A 57 19.25 18.40 -16.20
N LYS A 58 20.01 18.95 -15.23
CA LYS A 58 21.27 18.35 -14.78
C LYS A 58 21.07 16.97 -14.17
N LEU A 59 20.01 16.78 -13.38
CA LEU A 59 19.63 15.47 -12.83
C LEU A 59 19.38 14.43 -13.94
N SER A 60 18.67 14.81 -15.00
CA SER A 60 18.39 13.93 -16.15
C SER A 60 19.67 13.47 -16.89
N HIS A 61 20.74 14.27 -16.82
CA HIS A 61 22.04 13.96 -17.41
C HIS A 61 22.96 13.15 -16.49
N THR A 62 22.55 12.86 -15.25
CA THR A 62 23.36 12.03 -14.35
C THR A 62 23.44 10.59 -14.85
N VAL A 63 24.57 9.93 -14.54
CA VAL A 63 24.81 8.54 -14.95
C VAL A 63 23.72 7.61 -14.43
N ILE A 64 23.27 7.82 -13.20
CA ILE A 64 22.21 7.01 -12.57
C ILE A 64 20.89 7.15 -13.34
N ALA A 65 20.49 8.38 -13.69
CA ALA A 65 19.28 8.62 -14.47
C ALA A 65 19.37 7.97 -15.87
N GLN A 66 20.49 8.14 -16.57
CA GLN A 66 20.67 7.58 -17.92
C GLN A 66 20.69 6.04 -17.95
N GLN A 67 21.17 5.39 -16.89
CA GLN A 67 21.18 3.93 -16.77
C GLN A 67 19.77 3.32 -16.71
N THR A 68 18.75 4.10 -16.31
CA THR A 68 17.35 3.66 -16.31
C THR A 68 16.71 3.67 -17.70
N GLY A 69 17.41 4.17 -18.73
CA GLY A 69 16.91 4.27 -20.10
C GLY A 69 16.07 5.52 -20.37
N ILE A 70 15.93 6.42 -19.38
CA ILE A 70 15.26 7.72 -19.54
C ILE A 70 16.13 8.64 -20.40
N ARG A 71 15.50 9.32 -21.37
CA ARG A 71 16.20 10.30 -22.21
C ARG A 71 16.39 11.61 -21.44
N PRO A 72 17.61 12.18 -21.42
CA PRO A 72 17.86 13.46 -20.77
C PRO A 72 17.22 14.61 -21.55
N PHE A 73 17.03 15.74 -20.86
CA PHE A 73 16.53 16.98 -21.46
C PHE A 73 17.36 18.19 -21.01
N PRO A 74 17.48 19.24 -21.85
CA PRO A 74 16.98 19.34 -23.23
C PRO A 74 17.85 18.57 -24.23
N THR A 75 17.25 18.12 -25.34
CA THR A 75 17.97 17.40 -26.41
C THR A 75 18.64 18.33 -27.43
N GLU A 76 18.31 19.62 -27.40
CA GLU A 76 18.83 20.69 -28.27
C GLU A 76 19.09 21.96 -27.42
N GLU A 77 19.83 22.94 -27.94
CA GLU A 77 20.01 24.23 -27.27
C GLU A 77 18.65 24.93 -27.10
N SER A 78 18.19 25.01 -25.86
CA SER A 78 16.98 25.73 -25.49
C SER A 78 17.21 27.24 -25.56
N VAL A 79 16.20 27.99 -26.00
CA VAL A 79 16.20 29.44 -25.88
C VAL A 79 15.93 29.78 -24.42
N GLU A 80 16.90 30.39 -23.74
CA GLU A 80 16.75 30.92 -22.38
C GLU A 80 15.77 32.11 -22.43
N ASP A 81 14.47 31.82 -22.38
CA ASP A 81 13.42 32.83 -22.23
C ASP A 81 13.03 32.90 -20.75
N GLU A 82 13.90 33.51 -19.95
CA GLU A 82 13.71 33.74 -18.50
C GLU A 82 12.42 34.54 -18.21
N ASP A 83 11.90 35.29 -19.18
CA ASP A 83 10.74 36.15 -19.01
C ASP A 83 9.42 35.38 -18.79
N ILE A 84 9.39 34.08 -19.13
CA ILE A 84 8.20 33.24 -18.95
C ILE A 84 7.92 32.92 -17.47
N TYR A 85 8.92 33.06 -16.58
CA TYR A 85 8.79 32.70 -15.16
C TYR A 85 8.43 33.89 -14.26
N ASN A 86 8.54 35.13 -14.77
CA ASN A 86 8.41 36.36 -14.00
C ASN A 86 7.05 36.56 -13.31
N HIS A 87 6.00 35.89 -13.76
CA HIS A 87 4.63 36.04 -13.25
C HIS A 87 4.14 34.83 -12.45
N LEU A 88 5.00 33.84 -12.18
CA LEU A 88 4.58 32.63 -11.49
C LEU A 88 4.25 32.86 -10.01
N GLU A 89 4.93 33.80 -9.34
CA GLU A 89 4.66 34.14 -7.93
C GLU A 89 3.24 34.70 -7.75
N ASP A 90 2.70 35.42 -8.73
CA ASP A 90 1.34 35.96 -8.69
C ASP A 90 0.27 34.89 -8.97
N LEU A 91 0.63 33.80 -9.65
CA LEU A 91 -0.30 32.76 -10.14
C LEU A 91 -0.34 31.51 -9.26
N ILE A 92 0.54 31.38 -8.27
CA ILE A 92 0.59 30.21 -7.39
C ILE A 92 -0.62 30.10 -6.46
N ASP A 93 -1.18 31.23 -6.02
CA ASP A 93 -2.32 31.27 -5.11
C ASP A 93 -3.69 31.25 -5.84
N GLU A 94 -3.72 31.48 -7.16
CA GLU A 94 -4.97 31.58 -7.95
C GLU A 94 -5.44 30.23 -8.53
N ASN A 95 -4.57 29.22 -8.59
CA ASN A 95 -4.90 27.89 -9.08
C ASN A 95 -5.15 26.92 -7.91
N GLU A 96 -6.35 26.94 -7.34
CA GLU A 96 -6.86 25.74 -6.64
C GLU A 96 -6.96 24.64 -7.70
N VAL A 97 -6.03 23.66 -7.66
CA VAL A 97 -6.02 22.54 -8.61
C VAL A 97 -7.32 21.78 -8.38
N GLU A 98 -8.27 21.87 -9.32
CA GLU A 98 -9.60 21.27 -9.17
C GLU A 98 -9.52 19.74 -8.98
N ASP A 99 -8.41 19.11 -9.39
CA ASP A 99 -8.13 17.68 -9.28
C ASP A 99 -6.73 17.42 -8.68
N GLU A 100 -6.53 17.68 -7.38
CA GLU A 100 -5.29 17.32 -6.65
C GLU A 100 -5.01 15.80 -6.64
N GLU A 101 -6.03 14.94 -6.79
CA GLU A 101 -5.90 13.48 -6.71
C GLU A 101 -5.06 12.90 -7.86
N ASP A 102 -5.32 13.31 -9.11
CA ASP A 102 -4.61 12.81 -10.31
C ASP A 102 -3.11 13.17 -10.31
N LEU A 103 -2.71 14.24 -9.60
CA LEU A 103 -1.32 14.70 -9.53
C LEU A 103 -0.41 13.70 -8.79
N TYR A 104 -0.98 12.91 -7.87
CA TYR A 104 -0.24 12.00 -7.00
C TYR A 104 -0.35 10.52 -7.43
N ASP A 105 -1.00 10.22 -8.55
CA ASP A 105 -1.16 8.84 -9.06
C ASP A 105 0.17 8.08 -9.10
N CYS A 106 1.23 8.71 -9.62
CA CYS A 106 2.56 8.10 -9.72
C CYS A 106 3.36 8.04 -8.39
N VAL A 107 2.84 8.63 -7.31
CA VAL A 107 3.45 8.63 -5.96
C VAL A 107 2.81 7.57 -5.08
N TYR A 108 1.51 7.28 -5.27
CA TYR A 108 0.81 6.23 -4.53
C TYR A 108 1.01 4.82 -5.11
N ASP A 109 1.65 4.71 -6.28
CA ASP A 109 2.19 3.47 -6.84
C ASP A 109 3.49 3.01 -6.12
N ASP A 110 3.64 3.28 -4.81
CA ASP A 110 4.63 2.59 -3.97
C ASP A 110 4.19 1.11 -3.82
N GLU A 111 4.42 0.39 -4.92
CA GLU A 111 4.09 -0.99 -5.24
C GLU A 111 4.79 -2.01 -4.34
N ASP A 112 5.73 -1.62 -3.47
CA ASP A 112 6.52 -2.58 -2.70
C ASP A 112 5.63 -3.41 -1.75
N GLY A 113 4.60 -2.80 -1.15
CA GLY A 113 3.57 -3.53 -0.41
C GLY A 113 2.56 -4.22 -1.34
N GLY A 114 2.06 -3.49 -2.35
CA GLY A 114 1.01 -3.94 -3.27
C GLY A 114 1.37 -5.23 -4.00
N GLU A 115 2.59 -5.31 -4.53
CA GLU A 115 3.15 -6.48 -5.20
C GLU A 115 3.15 -7.69 -4.28
N ILE A 116 3.57 -7.56 -3.02
CA ILE A 116 3.64 -8.68 -2.05
C ILE A 116 2.26 -9.31 -1.85
N TYR A 117 1.23 -8.49 -1.62
CA TYR A 117 -0.13 -8.99 -1.42
C TYR A 117 -0.64 -9.72 -2.66
N GLU A 118 -0.51 -9.10 -3.84
CA GLU A 118 -0.96 -9.72 -5.09
C GLU A 118 -0.19 -11.02 -5.36
N ASP A 119 1.13 -11.05 -5.13
CA ASP A 119 1.96 -12.24 -5.29
C ASP A 119 1.63 -13.37 -4.32
N LEU A 120 1.13 -13.03 -3.14
CA LEU A 120 0.68 -13.98 -2.13
C LEU A 120 -0.72 -14.52 -2.45
N MET A 121 -1.61 -13.65 -2.96
CA MET A 121 -3.01 -13.96 -3.27
C MET A 121 -3.22 -14.55 -4.66
N LYS A 122 -2.23 -14.47 -5.56
CA LYS A 122 -2.23 -15.16 -6.86
C LYS A 122 -2.49 -16.66 -6.65
N THR A 123 -3.68 -17.10 -7.02
CA THR A 123 -3.99 -18.53 -7.17
C THR A 123 -3.43 -19.03 -8.51
N GLU A 124 -2.95 -20.28 -8.55
CA GLU A 124 -2.63 -20.92 -9.82
C GLU A 124 -3.88 -20.91 -10.69
N ALA A 125 -3.85 -20.13 -11.77
CA ALA A 125 -5.00 -19.95 -12.65
C ALA A 125 -5.44 -21.31 -13.20
N ILE A 126 -6.61 -21.79 -12.77
CA ILE A 126 -7.29 -22.88 -13.44
C ILE A 126 -7.70 -22.33 -14.83
N PRO A 127 -7.26 -22.92 -15.95
CA PRO A 127 -7.56 -22.38 -17.27
C PRO A 127 -9.08 -22.32 -17.45
N PRO A 128 -9.64 -21.20 -17.95
CA PRO A 128 -11.08 -21.12 -18.17
C PRO A 128 -11.49 -22.15 -19.24
N PRO A 129 -12.57 -22.92 -19.02
CA PRO A 129 -13.13 -23.75 -20.07
C PRO A 129 -13.65 -22.85 -21.19
N ALA A 130 -13.20 -23.11 -22.42
CA ALA A 130 -13.77 -22.47 -23.60
C ALA A 130 -15.27 -22.82 -23.71
N PHE A 131 -16.18 -21.83 -23.71
CA PHE A 131 -17.27 -21.66 -24.70
C PHE A 131 -18.23 -20.51 -24.35
N HIS A 132 -18.69 -19.83 -25.40
CA HIS A 132 -19.44 -18.58 -25.42
C HIS A 132 -20.91 -18.67 -24.92
N LYS A 133 -21.40 -17.55 -24.38
CA LYS A 133 -22.77 -17.17 -23.92
C LYS A 133 -23.15 -17.40 -22.45
N GLN A 134 -22.30 -18.01 -21.63
CA GLN A 134 -22.50 -18.15 -20.17
C GLN A 134 -21.77 -17.08 -19.33
N ALA A 135 -21.23 -16.03 -19.96
CA ALA A 135 -20.14 -15.22 -19.41
C ALA A 135 -20.46 -14.43 -18.13
N GLU A 136 -21.66 -13.88 -17.94
CA GLU A 136 -21.95 -13.03 -16.76
C GLU A 136 -22.21 -13.81 -15.47
N THR A 137 -22.93 -14.93 -15.55
CA THR A 137 -23.11 -15.84 -14.39
C THR A 137 -21.79 -16.51 -14.00
N ASP A 138 -20.94 -16.76 -14.99
CA ASP A 138 -19.58 -17.27 -14.80
C ASP A 138 -18.72 -16.24 -14.04
N ILE A 139 -18.76 -14.95 -14.40
CA ILE A 139 -18.02 -13.89 -13.69
C ILE A 139 -18.47 -13.73 -12.25
N ARG A 140 -19.78 -13.74 -11.94
CA ARG A 140 -20.27 -13.72 -10.54
C ARG A 140 -19.70 -14.89 -9.74
N SER A 141 -19.69 -16.09 -10.33
CA SER A 141 -19.13 -17.28 -9.69
C SER A 141 -17.62 -17.15 -9.50
N CYS A 142 -16.90 -16.54 -10.44
CA CYS A 142 -15.49 -16.20 -10.29
C CYS A 142 -15.26 -15.24 -9.12
N CYS A 143 -16.04 -14.15 -8.99
CA CYS A 143 -15.91 -13.23 -7.85
C CYS A 143 -16.14 -13.93 -6.50
N LEU A 144 -17.14 -14.80 -6.40
CA LEU A 144 -17.39 -15.58 -5.19
C LEU A 144 -16.24 -16.54 -4.87
N THR A 145 -15.70 -17.18 -5.91
CA THR A 145 -14.55 -18.09 -5.79
C THR A 145 -13.30 -17.32 -5.36
N GLU A 146 -13.07 -16.14 -5.92
CA GLU A 146 -11.95 -15.25 -5.57
C GLU A 146 -12.03 -14.78 -4.12
N ILE A 147 -13.21 -14.33 -3.65
CA ILE A 147 -13.42 -13.95 -2.24
C ILE A 147 -13.04 -15.11 -1.32
N LYS A 148 -13.54 -16.32 -1.62
CA LYS A 148 -13.26 -17.52 -0.82
C LYS A 148 -11.77 -17.88 -0.85
N GLN A 149 -11.17 -17.99 -2.04
CA GLN A 149 -9.78 -18.41 -2.21
C GLN A 149 -8.79 -17.42 -1.58
N THR A 150 -9.02 -16.13 -1.79
CA THR A 150 -8.15 -15.10 -1.20
C THR A 150 -8.32 -15.00 0.32
N GLU A 151 -9.51 -15.28 0.87
CA GLU A 151 -9.70 -15.36 2.33
C GLU A 151 -9.03 -16.60 2.93
N GLU A 152 -9.11 -17.74 2.24
CA GLU A 152 -8.43 -18.98 2.63
C GLU A 152 -6.92 -18.76 2.67
N LYS A 153 -6.37 -18.21 1.59
CA LYS A 153 -4.94 -17.89 1.48
C LYS A 153 -4.47 -16.88 2.53
N TYR A 154 -5.28 -15.86 2.78
CA TYR A 154 -4.99 -14.87 3.81
C TYR A 154 -4.99 -15.48 5.22
N THR A 155 -5.98 -16.31 5.53
CA THR A 155 -6.07 -17.00 6.83
C THR A 155 -4.88 -17.95 7.03
N GLU A 156 -4.52 -18.73 6.01
CA GLU A 156 -3.32 -19.59 6.02
C GLU A 156 -2.04 -18.78 6.25
N THR A 157 -1.95 -17.58 5.66
CA THR A 157 -0.81 -16.68 5.85
C THR A 157 -0.72 -16.22 7.30
N LEU A 158 -1.81 -15.76 7.89
CA LEU A 158 -1.85 -15.37 9.30
C LEU A 158 -1.47 -16.54 10.23
N GLU A 159 -1.98 -17.74 9.96
CA GLU A 159 -1.62 -18.95 10.70
C GLU A 159 -0.15 -19.31 10.53
N SER A 160 0.41 -19.12 9.33
CA SER A 160 1.83 -19.33 9.05
C SER A 160 2.71 -18.37 9.86
N ILE A 161 2.31 -17.10 10.00
CA ILE A 161 2.98 -16.12 10.88
C ILE A 161 3.01 -16.64 12.32
N GLU A 162 1.86 -17.07 12.86
CA GLU A 162 1.76 -17.58 14.24
C GLU A 162 2.61 -18.85 14.45
N LYS A 163 2.51 -19.80 13.51
CA LYS A 163 3.15 -21.11 13.64
C LYS A 163 4.65 -21.09 13.36
N HIS A 164 5.08 -20.39 12.31
CA HIS A 164 6.45 -20.47 11.81
C HIS A 164 7.32 -19.30 12.26
N PHE A 165 6.74 -18.17 12.69
CA PHE A 165 7.49 -17.02 13.22
C PHE A 165 7.24 -16.81 14.70
N MET A 166 5.99 -16.61 15.14
CA MET A 166 5.73 -16.29 16.55
C MET A 166 6.22 -17.39 17.47
N THR A 167 5.82 -18.63 17.21
CA THR A 167 6.17 -19.77 18.08
C THR A 167 7.69 -19.95 18.21
N PRO A 168 8.50 -20.00 17.13
CA PRO A 168 9.95 -20.13 17.26
C PRO A 168 10.65 -18.91 17.87
N LEU A 169 10.13 -17.69 17.65
CA LEU A 169 10.73 -16.45 18.16
C LEU A 169 10.50 -16.24 19.65
N THR A 170 9.56 -16.96 20.28
CA THR A 170 9.38 -16.92 21.75
C THR A 170 10.65 -17.29 22.54
N MET A 171 11.55 -18.08 21.94
CA MET A 171 12.83 -18.45 22.56
C MET A 171 13.93 -17.39 22.39
N PHE A 172 13.72 -16.42 21.50
CA PHE A 172 14.69 -15.40 21.13
C PHE A 172 14.26 -14.00 21.58
N LEU A 173 12.96 -13.71 21.59
CA LEU A 173 12.41 -12.40 21.95
C LEU A 173 11.74 -12.46 23.32
N SER A 174 11.87 -11.37 24.07
CA SER A 174 11.11 -11.17 25.30
C SER A 174 9.61 -11.01 25.00
N THR A 175 8.76 -11.23 25.99
CA THR A 175 7.30 -11.05 25.85
C THR A 175 6.93 -9.65 25.35
N VAL A 176 7.65 -8.61 25.81
CA VAL A 176 7.41 -7.23 25.38
C VAL A 176 7.80 -7.00 23.93
N GLU A 177 8.92 -7.56 23.47
CA GLU A 177 9.31 -7.50 22.05
C GLU A 177 8.31 -8.27 21.18
N MET A 178 7.85 -9.43 21.63
CA MET A 178 6.82 -10.22 20.94
C MET A 178 5.52 -9.42 20.77
N GLU A 179 5.04 -8.76 21.83
CA GLU A 179 3.84 -7.92 21.78
C GLU A 179 4.03 -6.71 20.85
N ARG A 180 5.22 -6.11 20.82
CA ARG A 180 5.53 -4.98 19.93
C ARG A 180 5.62 -5.38 18.46
N VAL A 181 6.23 -6.52 18.16
CA VAL A 181 6.44 -6.99 16.78
C VAL A 181 5.17 -7.60 16.18
N PHE A 182 4.40 -8.36 16.96
CA PHE A 182 3.22 -9.08 16.45
C PHE A 182 1.88 -8.42 16.78
N VAL A 183 1.88 -7.36 17.59
CA VAL A 183 0.69 -6.55 17.93
C VAL A 183 -0.49 -7.42 18.38
N ASN A 184 -1.48 -7.63 17.51
CA ASN A 184 -2.66 -8.46 17.75
C ASN A 184 -2.91 -9.49 16.63
N ILE A 185 -1.85 -9.99 15.98
CA ILE A 185 -1.94 -11.08 14.99
C ILE A 185 -2.76 -12.29 15.49
N PRO A 186 -2.60 -12.78 16.73
CA PRO A 186 -3.41 -13.91 17.21
C PRO A 186 -4.92 -13.64 17.21
N ASP A 187 -5.33 -12.39 17.41
CA ASP A 187 -6.74 -12.02 17.38
C ASP A 187 -7.24 -11.88 15.93
N LEU A 188 -6.40 -11.38 15.02
CA LEU A 188 -6.68 -11.42 13.58
C LEU A 188 -6.87 -12.87 13.10
N VAL A 189 -5.98 -13.80 13.46
CA VAL A 189 -6.11 -15.23 13.14
C VAL A 189 -7.47 -15.78 13.56
N LYS A 190 -7.91 -15.50 14.80
CA LYS A 190 -9.21 -15.96 15.31
C LYS A 190 -10.40 -15.38 14.53
N VAL A 191 -10.37 -14.07 14.22
CA VAL A 191 -11.44 -13.42 13.47
C VAL A 191 -11.50 -13.98 12.05
N HIS A 192 -10.38 -14.09 11.36
CA HIS A 192 -10.34 -14.55 9.97
C HIS A 192 -10.64 -16.04 9.82
N LYS A 193 -10.24 -16.90 10.76
CA LYS A 193 -10.72 -18.29 10.82
C LYS A 193 -12.24 -18.37 10.88
N SER A 194 -12.85 -17.54 11.74
CA SER A 194 -14.30 -17.49 11.85
C SER A 194 -14.96 -16.93 10.59
N LEU A 195 -14.36 -15.91 9.96
CA LEU A 195 -14.86 -15.32 8.72
C LEU A 195 -14.81 -16.32 7.57
N LEU A 196 -13.68 -17.01 7.40
CA LEU A 196 -13.47 -18.04 6.40
C LEU A 196 -14.51 -19.17 6.52
N LEU A 197 -14.77 -19.66 7.74
CA LEU A 197 -15.77 -20.70 7.96
C LEU A 197 -17.18 -20.26 7.53
N GLU A 198 -17.58 -19.04 7.87
CA GLU A 198 -18.89 -18.49 7.48
C GLU A 198 -18.99 -18.27 5.97
N ILE A 199 -17.92 -17.76 5.33
CA ILE A 199 -17.84 -17.61 3.87
C ILE A 199 -17.93 -18.97 3.17
N GLN A 200 -17.18 -19.96 3.67
CA GLN A 200 -17.24 -21.31 3.13
C GLN A 200 -18.64 -21.92 3.29
N ASP A 201 -19.29 -21.82 4.45
CA ASP A 201 -20.68 -22.30 4.61
C ASP A 201 -21.64 -21.61 3.64
N SER A 202 -21.55 -20.29 3.51
CA SER A 202 -22.39 -19.49 2.63
C SER A 202 -22.26 -19.91 1.16
N VAL A 203 -21.03 -20.06 0.68
CA VAL A 203 -20.75 -20.42 -0.72
C VAL A 203 -21.17 -21.85 -1.04
N HIS A 204 -20.93 -22.83 -0.15
CA HIS A 204 -21.24 -24.24 -0.45
C HIS A 204 -22.70 -24.62 -0.19
N HIS A 205 -23.34 -24.10 0.87
CA HIS A 205 -24.65 -24.57 1.31
C HIS A 205 -25.80 -23.59 1.02
N ARG A 206 -25.50 -22.31 0.83
CA ARG A 206 -26.52 -21.23 0.74
C ARG A 206 -26.44 -20.43 -0.56
N SER A 207 -25.67 -20.91 -1.54
CA SER A 207 -25.47 -20.23 -2.83
C SER A 207 -25.07 -18.76 -2.68
N ALA A 208 -24.31 -18.43 -1.62
CA ALA A 208 -23.87 -17.09 -1.26
C ALA A 208 -24.98 -16.05 -0.96
N GLN A 209 -26.24 -16.45 -0.80
CA GLN A 209 -27.35 -15.50 -0.58
C GLN A 209 -27.24 -14.69 0.72
N ASN A 210 -26.60 -15.26 1.75
CA ASN A 210 -26.38 -14.61 3.05
C ASN A 210 -25.01 -13.95 3.18
N LEU A 211 -24.20 -13.89 2.11
CA LEU A 211 -22.84 -13.36 2.16
C LEU A 211 -22.79 -11.92 2.66
N HIS A 212 -23.75 -11.09 2.23
CA HIS A 212 -23.88 -9.70 2.69
C HIS A 212 -24.00 -9.60 4.23
N GLN A 213 -24.80 -10.47 4.85
CA GLN A 213 -25.03 -10.46 6.29
C GLN A 213 -23.76 -10.86 7.05
N ILE A 214 -22.94 -11.75 6.48
CA ILE A 214 -21.65 -12.12 7.06
C ILE A 214 -20.76 -10.89 7.16
N PHE A 215 -20.53 -10.17 6.05
CA PHE A 215 -19.69 -8.96 6.07
C PHE A 215 -20.22 -7.87 7.00
N ILE A 216 -21.54 -7.63 7.02
CA ILE A 216 -22.16 -6.68 7.94
C ILE A 216 -21.90 -7.08 9.41
N THR A 217 -22.03 -8.36 9.73
CA THR A 217 -21.80 -8.88 11.09
C THR A 217 -20.32 -8.79 11.49
N PHE A 218 -19.41 -9.01 10.53
CA PHE A 218 -17.97 -8.97 10.78
C PHE A 218 -17.40 -7.56 10.82
N LYS A 219 -18.11 -6.52 10.35
CA LYS A 219 -17.68 -5.12 10.45
C LYS A 219 -17.17 -4.75 11.84
N GLU A 220 -17.97 -5.00 12.88
CA GLU A 220 -17.57 -4.67 14.26
C GLU A 220 -16.39 -5.52 14.75
N ARG A 221 -16.32 -6.77 14.31
CA ARG A 221 -15.23 -7.70 14.66
C ARG A 221 -13.91 -7.31 14.00
N LEU A 222 -13.97 -6.69 12.82
CA LEU A 222 -12.81 -6.18 12.07
C LEU A 222 -12.28 -4.86 12.65
N LEU A 223 -12.96 -4.21 13.60
CA LEU A 223 -12.43 -3.00 14.26
C LEU A 223 -11.10 -3.22 14.99
N ILE A 224 -10.72 -4.48 15.27
CA ILE A 224 -9.40 -4.84 15.81
C ILE A 224 -8.23 -4.43 14.87
N TYR A 225 -8.51 -4.20 13.58
CA TYR A 225 -7.55 -3.63 12.64
C TYR A 225 -7.12 -2.21 13.03
N GLY A 226 -7.95 -1.43 13.72
CA GLY A 226 -7.55 -0.10 14.20
C GLY A 226 -6.33 -0.15 15.12
N LYS A 227 -6.26 -1.19 15.98
CA LYS A 227 -5.06 -1.44 16.79
C LYS A 227 -3.88 -1.89 15.93
N TYR A 228 -4.11 -2.77 14.96
CA TYR A 228 -3.05 -3.30 14.11
C TYR A 228 -2.40 -2.19 13.27
N CYS A 229 -3.21 -1.46 12.49
CA CYS A 229 -2.74 -0.42 11.56
C CYS A 229 -2.05 0.75 12.29
N SER A 230 -2.49 1.10 13.51
CA SER A 230 -1.83 2.14 14.31
C SER A 230 -0.45 1.75 14.86
N HIS A 231 -0.11 0.46 14.86
CA HIS A 231 1.15 -0.03 15.46
C HIS A 231 2.06 -0.75 14.46
N VAL A 232 1.58 -1.16 13.28
CA VAL A 232 2.34 -1.98 12.33
C VAL A 232 3.66 -1.33 11.88
N GLU A 233 3.68 -0.02 11.63
CA GLU A 233 4.91 0.70 11.27
C GLU A 233 5.95 0.65 12.41
N THR A 234 5.49 0.84 13.65
CA THR A 234 6.35 0.75 14.83
C THR A 234 6.81 -0.68 15.08
N ALA A 235 5.96 -1.67 14.79
CA ALA A 235 6.28 -3.08 14.88
C ALA A 235 7.40 -3.47 13.90
N ILE A 236 7.29 -3.03 12.64
CA ILE A 236 8.31 -3.22 11.60
C ILE A 236 9.62 -2.53 11.99
N ALA A 237 9.58 -1.27 12.42
CA ALA A 237 10.77 -0.56 12.87
C ALA A 237 11.44 -1.25 14.08
N THR A 238 10.64 -1.80 15.00
CA THR A 238 11.15 -2.59 16.13
C THR A 238 11.82 -3.87 15.66
N LEU A 239 11.20 -4.59 14.71
CA LEU A 239 11.76 -5.80 14.11
C LEU A 239 13.09 -5.51 13.39
N ASP A 240 13.19 -4.42 12.65
CA ASP A 240 14.42 -4.01 11.95
C ASP A 240 15.55 -3.74 12.94
N ASN A 241 15.27 -2.97 14.01
CA ASN A 241 16.25 -2.64 15.03
C ASN A 241 16.74 -3.90 15.75
N ILE A 242 15.83 -4.79 16.14
CA ILE A 242 16.19 -6.08 16.75
C ILE A 242 17.07 -6.89 15.80
N SER A 243 16.69 -6.99 14.52
CA SER A 243 17.44 -7.78 13.52
C SER A 243 18.82 -7.19 13.21
N LYS A 244 18.96 -5.87 13.31
CA LYS A 244 20.23 -5.16 13.13
C LYS A 244 21.18 -5.39 14.30
N ASP A 245 20.68 -5.35 15.52
CA ASP A 245 21.49 -5.43 16.74
C ASP A 245 21.78 -6.87 17.16
N ARG A 246 20.95 -7.83 16.74
CA ARG A 246 20.95 -9.21 17.24
C ARG A 246 21.05 -10.25 16.11
N GLU A 247 22.27 -10.71 15.89
CA GLU A 247 22.59 -11.69 14.85
C GLU A 247 21.83 -13.02 15.01
N ASP A 248 21.65 -13.49 16.24
CA ASP A 248 20.91 -14.71 16.57
C ASP A 248 19.45 -14.63 16.11
N VAL A 249 18.80 -13.47 16.31
CA VAL A 249 17.43 -13.23 15.85
C VAL A 249 17.37 -13.14 14.34
N ARG A 250 18.31 -12.44 13.71
CA ARG A 250 18.37 -12.29 12.24
C ARG A 250 18.46 -13.66 11.55
N MET A 251 19.41 -14.49 11.96
CA MET A 251 19.53 -15.87 11.44
C MET A 251 18.26 -16.68 11.68
N LYS A 252 17.62 -16.48 12.83
CA LYS A 252 16.36 -17.18 13.13
C LYS A 252 15.22 -16.76 12.22
N LEU A 253 15.09 -15.47 11.92
CA LEU A 253 14.09 -14.94 11.00
C LEU A 253 14.27 -15.50 9.58
N GLU A 254 15.50 -15.60 9.09
CA GLU A 254 15.80 -16.24 7.81
C GLU A 254 15.41 -17.73 7.78
N GLU A 255 15.70 -18.45 8.87
CA GLU A 255 15.30 -19.85 9.02
C GLU A 255 13.77 -20.00 9.01
N CYS A 256 13.06 -19.13 9.75
CA CYS A 256 11.61 -19.09 9.79
C CYS A 256 11.01 -18.79 8.42
N SER A 257 11.56 -17.82 7.67
CA SER A 257 11.12 -17.49 6.31
C SER A 257 11.29 -18.68 5.35
N LYS A 258 12.45 -19.37 5.40
CA LYS A 258 12.69 -20.59 4.60
C LYS A 258 11.69 -21.71 4.93
N ARG A 259 11.32 -21.89 6.19
CA ARG A 259 10.34 -22.91 6.62
C ARG A 259 8.90 -22.54 6.25
N ALA A 260 8.55 -21.25 6.31
CA ALA A 260 7.18 -20.78 6.12
C ALA A 260 6.77 -20.68 4.65
N ASN A 261 7.68 -20.24 3.78
CA ASN A 261 7.36 -19.89 2.39
C ASN A 261 8.56 -20.07 1.44
N TYR A 262 9.51 -20.95 1.77
CA TYR A 262 10.73 -21.20 0.99
C TYR A 262 11.64 -19.97 0.83
N GLY A 263 11.49 -18.97 1.70
CA GLY A 263 12.29 -17.74 1.65
C GLY A 263 11.75 -16.69 0.68
N LYS A 264 10.54 -16.89 0.12
CA LYS A 264 9.91 -15.92 -0.79
C LYS A 264 9.56 -14.61 -0.07
N PHE A 265 9.08 -14.69 1.17
CA PHE A 265 8.65 -13.53 1.93
C PHE A 265 9.29 -13.52 3.32
N THR A 266 9.80 -12.37 3.73
CA THR A 266 10.34 -12.12 5.06
C THR A 266 9.21 -11.86 6.07
N LEU A 267 9.51 -11.84 7.36
CA LEU A 267 8.51 -11.47 8.38
C LEU A 267 8.03 -10.02 8.18
N ARG A 268 8.92 -9.11 7.77
CA ARG A 268 8.59 -7.72 7.47
C ARG A 268 7.48 -7.65 6.40
N ASP A 269 7.67 -8.38 5.30
CA ASP A 269 6.74 -8.45 4.17
C ASP A 269 5.37 -9.01 4.61
N LEU A 270 5.38 -10.03 5.48
CA LEU A 270 4.15 -10.64 5.96
C LEU A 270 3.36 -9.75 6.93
N LEU A 271 4.02 -8.83 7.63
CA LEU A 271 3.37 -7.90 8.57
C LEU A 271 2.62 -6.76 7.86
N VAL A 272 2.88 -6.47 6.58
CA VAL A 272 2.09 -5.46 5.85
C VAL A 272 0.76 -6.02 5.30
N VAL A 273 0.72 -7.33 5.04
CA VAL A 273 -0.41 -8.03 4.40
C VAL A 273 -1.77 -7.78 5.08
N PRO A 274 -1.91 -7.77 6.43
CA PRO A 274 -3.21 -7.55 7.05
C PRO A 274 -3.80 -6.18 6.73
N MET A 275 -2.98 -5.12 6.73
CA MET A 275 -3.42 -3.77 6.40
C MET A 275 -3.93 -3.69 4.97
N GLN A 276 -3.34 -4.45 4.05
CA GLN A 276 -3.79 -4.50 2.67
C GLN A 276 -5.07 -5.31 2.51
N ARG A 277 -5.19 -6.45 3.20
CA ARG A 277 -6.38 -7.31 3.11
C ARG A 277 -7.66 -6.56 3.44
N VAL A 278 -7.66 -5.77 4.51
CA VAL A 278 -8.86 -5.04 4.95
C VAL A 278 -9.33 -4.03 3.89
N LEU A 279 -8.40 -3.47 3.11
CA LEU A 279 -8.68 -2.56 1.99
C LEU A 279 -9.16 -3.28 0.71
N LYS A 280 -9.06 -4.60 0.63
CA LYS A 280 -9.52 -5.37 -0.55
C LYS A 280 -10.99 -5.78 -0.44
N TYR A 281 -11.59 -5.81 0.75
CA TYR A 281 -12.97 -6.27 0.93
C TYR A 281 -13.99 -5.43 0.15
N HIS A 282 -13.89 -4.10 0.18
CA HIS A 282 -14.80 -3.26 -0.59
C HIS A 282 -14.62 -3.42 -2.10
N LEU A 283 -13.40 -3.62 -2.59
CA LEU A 283 -13.13 -3.86 -4.02
C LEU A 283 -13.74 -5.18 -4.50
N LEU A 284 -13.53 -6.26 -3.73
CA LEU A 284 -14.10 -7.58 -4.03
C LEU A 284 -15.63 -7.55 -4.02
N LEU A 285 -16.24 -6.87 -3.03
CA LEU A 285 -17.69 -6.71 -2.96
C LEU A 285 -18.22 -5.81 -4.09
N GLN A 286 -17.49 -4.77 -4.49
CA GLN A 286 -17.85 -3.89 -5.57
C GLN A 286 -17.93 -4.64 -6.91
N GLU A 287 -16.93 -5.47 -7.23
CA GLU A 287 -16.96 -6.28 -8.44
C GLU A 287 -18.08 -7.33 -8.38
N LEU A 288 -18.29 -7.96 -7.21
CA LEU A 288 -19.42 -8.88 -7.04
C LEU A 288 -20.78 -8.21 -7.27
N VAL A 289 -21.00 -7.00 -6.74
CA VAL A 289 -22.23 -6.22 -6.93
C VAL A 289 -22.47 -5.89 -8.41
N LYS A 290 -21.41 -5.55 -9.15
CA LYS A 290 -21.48 -5.23 -10.58
C LYS A 290 -22.07 -6.38 -11.38
N HIS A 291 -21.65 -7.61 -11.08
CA HIS A 291 -22.09 -8.84 -11.73
C HIS A 291 -23.27 -9.55 -11.01
N THR A 292 -23.97 -8.85 -10.12
CA THR A 292 -25.23 -9.32 -9.53
C THR A 292 -26.42 -8.71 -10.27
N HIS A 293 -27.32 -9.55 -10.79
CA HIS A 293 -28.53 -9.12 -11.52
C HIS A 293 -29.80 -9.11 -10.66
N ASP A 294 -29.93 -10.04 -9.70
CA ASP A 294 -31.09 -10.04 -8.81
C ASP A 294 -31.12 -8.75 -8.00
N ALA A 295 -32.22 -8.01 -8.09
CA ALA A 295 -32.30 -6.67 -7.50
C ALA A 295 -32.22 -6.69 -5.97
N THR A 296 -32.76 -7.74 -5.34
CA THR A 296 -32.76 -7.88 -3.88
C THR A 296 -31.35 -8.21 -3.40
N ASP A 297 -30.71 -9.20 -4.01
CA ASP A 297 -29.34 -9.61 -3.71
C ASP A 297 -28.34 -8.47 -3.97
N LYS A 298 -28.50 -7.76 -5.08
CA LYS A 298 -27.68 -6.58 -5.41
C LYS A 298 -27.84 -5.47 -4.36
N SER A 299 -29.06 -5.21 -3.90
CA SER A 299 -29.32 -4.24 -2.82
C SER A 299 -28.68 -4.68 -1.50
N ASN A 300 -28.79 -5.97 -1.18
CA ASN A 300 -28.20 -6.55 0.03
C ASN A 300 -26.67 -6.47 0.01
N LEU A 301 -26.04 -6.83 -1.11
CA LEU A 301 -24.58 -6.74 -1.30
C LEU A 301 -24.09 -5.29 -1.28
N ARG A 302 -24.88 -4.31 -1.74
CA ARG A 302 -24.55 -2.89 -1.58
C ARG A 302 -24.48 -2.45 -0.12
N MET A 303 -25.39 -2.91 0.73
CA MET A 303 -25.31 -2.64 2.17
C MET A 303 -24.03 -3.20 2.79
N ALA A 304 -23.60 -4.39 2.35
CA ALA A 304 -22.33 -4.97 2.78
C ALA A 304 -21.12 -4.20 2.23
N LEU A 305 -21.17 -3.75 0.97
CA LEU A 305 -20.15 -2.90 0.37
C LEU A 305 -19.97 -1.60 1.17
N ASP A 306 -21.06 -0.91 1.49
CA ASP A 306 -21.03 0.32 2.29
C ASP A 306 -20.57 0.08 3.73
N ALA A 307 -20.74 -1.15 4.25
CA ALA A 307 -20.23 -1.53 5.56
C ALA A 307 -18.69 -1.73 5.58
N MET A 308 -18.09 -2.08 4.44
CA MET A 308 -16.67 -2.39 4.27
C MET A 308 -15.85 -1.26 3.63
N LYS A 309 -16.50 -0.18 3.17
CA LYS A 309 -15.86 1.09 2.83
C LYS A 309 -15.54 1.87 4.11
#